data_AF-A0A6I4XVC7-F1
#
_entry.id   AF-A0A6I4XVC7-F1
#
_cell.length_a   1.000
_cell.length_b   1.000
_cell.length_c   1.000
_cell.angle_alpha   90.00
_cell.angle_beta   90.00
_cell.angle_gamma   90.00
#
_symmetry.space_group_name_H-M   'P 1'
#
loop_
_entity.id
_entity.type
_entity.pdbx_description
1 polymer ?
#
loop_
_entity_poly.entity_id
_entity_poly.type
_entity_poly.pdbx_seq_one_letter_code
_entity_poly.pdbx_strand_id
1 'polypeptide(L)'
;MKKIDVKNIVVGFGKGGKTLAKFLAGKGESVVVIEQSPRMYGGTCINIGCIPSKFLIVNGEKGLKFTEAAEKKAMLTGNLNLKNYHMI
;
A
#
# COMPACT_ATOMS: atom_id res chain seq x y z
N MET A 1 29.20 0.08 7.36
CA MET A 1 27.78 0.50 7.55
C MET A 1 27.63 1.94 7.07
N LYS A 2 26.61 2.24 6.27
CA LYS A 2 26.31 3.61 5.81
C LYS A 2 25.31 4.22 6.79
N LYS A 3 25.67 5.33 7.44
CA LYS A 3 24.74 6.09 8.28
C LYS A 3 23.85 6.96 7.40
N ILE A 4 22.59 7.09 7.78
CA ILE A 4 21.62 7.95 7.13
C ILE A 4 21.08 8.88 8.22
N ASP A 5 21.38 10.17 8.12
CA ASP A 5 20.89 11.20 9.03
C ASP A 5 19.57 11.77 8.50
N VAL A 6 18.47 11.51 9.20
CA VAL A 6 17.14 12.01 8.84
C VAL A 6 16.37 12.46 10.07
N LYS A 7 15.49 13.45 9.87
CA LYS A 7 14.65 13.98 10.96
C LYS A 7 13.57 12.98 11.38
N ASN A 8 13.00 12.24 10.42
CA ASN A 8 11.90 11.32 10.67
C ASN A 8 12.15 9.93 10.09
N ILE A 9 11.82 8.90 10.86
CA ILE A 9 11.79 7.50 10.43
C ILE A 9 10.37 7.00 10.61
N VAL A 10 9.76 6.50 9.55
CA VAL A 10 8.43 5.90 9.55
C VAL A 10 8.57 4.41 9.30
N VAL A 11 8.19 3.60 10.28
CA VAL A 11 8.21 2.14 10.15
C VAL A 11 6.81 1.65 9.77
N GLY A 12 6.72 0.99 8.62
CA GLY A 12 5.50 0.48 8.02
C GLY A 12 4.98 1.39 6.91
N PHE A 13 4.76 0.80 5.73
CA PHE A 13 4.30 1.53 4.54
C PHE A 13 2.78 1.39 4.29
N GLY A 14 2.03 1.19 5.37
CA GLY A 14 0.57 1.24 5.36
C GLY A 14 0.01 2.66 5.21
N LYS A 15 -1.33 2.77 5.11
CA LYS A 15 -2.03 4.05 4.90
C LYS A 15 -1.54 5.16 5.84
N GLY A 16 -1.47 4.89 7.14
CA GLY A 16 -0.99 5.87 8.12
C GLY A 16 0.46 6.29 7.86
N GLY A 17 1.38 5.32 7.76
CA GLY A 17 2.80 5.59 7.57
C GLY A 17 3.09 6.36 6.29
N LYS A 18 2.55 5.93 5.14
CA LYS A 18 2.78 6.63 3.87
C LYS A 18 2.18 8.02 3.82
N THR A 19 1.02 8.23 4.44
CA THR A 19 0.37 9.54 4.48
C THR A 19 1.16 10.50 5.36
N LEU A 20 1.60 10.05 6.53
CA LEU A 20 2.45 10.86 7.42
C LEU A 20 3.79 11.19 6.77
N ALA A 21 4.45 10.19 6.15
CA ALA A 21 5.72 10.41 5.48
C ALA A 21 5.62 11.46 4.38
N LYS A 22 4.60 11.36 3.53
CA LYS A 22 4.35 12.35 2.47
C LYS A 22 4.02 13.74 3.01
N PHE A 23 3.26 13.82 4.10
CA PHE A 23 2.96 15.09 4.75
C PHE A 23 4.22 15.78 5.30
N LEU A 24 5.08 15.04 5.98
CA LEU A 24 6.34 15.56 6.53
C LEU A 24 7.32 15.94 5.42
N ALA A 25 7.44 15.12 4.37
CA ALA A 25 8.24 15.43 3.20
C ALA A 25 7.73 16.70 2.49
N GLY A 26 6.41 16.88 2.39
CA GLY A 26 5.80 18.10 1.86
C GLY A 26 6.06 19.36 2.69
N LYS A 27 6.48 19.21 3.96
CA LYS A 27 6.98 20.30 4.82
C LYS A 27 8.50 20.53 4.70
N GLY A 28 9.17 19.83 3.79
CA GLY A 28 10.62 19.91 3.59
C GLY A 28 11.44 19.12 4.61
N GLU A 29 10.82 18.25 5.41
CA GLU A 29 11.54 17.42 6.37
C GLU A 29 12.14 16.20 5.69
N SER A 30 13.33 15.77 6.11
CA SER A 30 13.90 14.50 5.65
C SER A 30 13.19 13.32 6.34
N VAL A 31 12.71 12.37 5.52
CA VAL A 31 11.92 11.22 5.97
C VAL A 31 12.44 9.96 5.31
N VAL A 32 12.60 8.89 6.10
CA VAL A 32 12.81 7.52 5.60
C VAL A 32 11.59 6.69 5.95
N VAL A 33 11.08 5.93 4.98
CA VAL A 33 10.04 4.93 5.19
C VAL A 33 10.66 3.54 5.11
N ILE A 34 10.39 2.70 6.09
CA ILE A 34 10.90 1.33 6.17
C ILE A 34 9.71 0.38 6.07
N GLU A 35 9.73 -0.50 5.08
CA GLU A 35 8.77 -1.58 4.93
C GLU A 35 9.50 -2.91 4.85
N GLN A 36 9.02 -3.90 5.59
CA GLN A 36 9.65 -5.20 5.69
C GLN A 36 9.46 -6.02 4.41
N SER A 37 8.33 -5.86 3.72
CA SER A 37 7.97 -6.71 2.59
C SER A 37 7.62 -5.93 1.33
N PRO A 38 8.21 -6.25 0.18
CA PRO A 38 7.81 -5.65 -1.10
C PRO A 38 6.35 -5.99 -1.46
N ARG A 39 5.81 -7.09 -0.94
CA ARG A 39 4.40 -7.46 -1.12
C ARG A 39 3.43 -6.58 -0.32
N MET A 40 3.94 -5.71 0.56
CA MET A 40 3.14 -4.91 1.50
C MET A 40 3.26 -3.41 1.27
N TYR A 41 3.68 -2.97 0.08
CA TYR A 41 3.65 -1.56 -0.27
C TYR A 41 2.20 -1.02 -0.27
N GLY A 42 1.93 0.02 0.52
CA GLY A 42 0.56 0.48 0.83
C GLY A 42 -0.11 -0.24 2.02
N GLY A 43 0.55 -1.26 2.58
CA GLY A 43 0.16 -2.04 3.76
C GLY A 43 -1.09 -2.90 3.59
N THR A 44 -1.69 -3.29 4.71
CA THR A 44 -2.84 -4.21 4.79
C THR A 44 -4.00 -3.73 3.93
N CYS A 45 -4.36 -2.45 4.01
CA CYS A 45 -5.52 -1.87 3.33
C CYS A 45 -5.52 -2.17 1.82
N ILE A 46 -4.38 -2.02 1.16
CA ILE A 46 -4.22 -2.22 -0.28
C ILE A 46 -4.09 -3.71 -0.62
N ASN A 47 -3.27 -4.45 0.12
CA ASN A 47 -2.80 -5.75 -0.33
C ASN A 47 -3.71 -6.91 0.12
N ILE A 48 -4.22 -6.88 1.36
CA ILE A 48 -4.90 -8.04 1.99
C ILE A 48 -6.10 -7.66 2.88
N GLY A 49 -6.57 -6.41 2.82
CA GLY A 49 -7.62 -5.88 3.70
C GLY A 49 -8.73 -5.19 2.95
N CYS A 50 -8.86 -3.88 3.12
CA CYS A 50 -9.99 -3.11 2.64
C CYS A 50 -10.22 -3.23 1.13
N ILE A 51 -9.23 -2.94 0.29
CA ILE A 51 -9.40 -2.97 -1.16
C ILE A 51 -9.81 -4.37 -1.67
N PRO A 52 -9.08 -5.46 -1.37
CA PRO A 52 -9.48 -6.78 -1.86
C PRO A 52 -10.83 -7.25 -1.32
N SER A 53 -11.14 -6.99 -0.04
CA SER A 53 -12.44 -7.36 0.53
C SER A 53 -13.61 -6.64 -0.17
N LYS A 54 -13.50 -5.31 -0.35
CA LYS A 54 -14.57 -4.52 -0.98
C LYS A 54 -14.70 -4.85 -2.47
N PHE A 55 -13.59 -5.16 -3.15
CA PHE A 55 -13.63 -5.62 -4.53
C PHE A 55 -14.43 -6.92 -4.67
N LEU A 56 -14.20 -7.90 -3.80
CA LEU A 56 -14.92 -9.17 -3.83
C LEU A 56 -16.40 -9.00 -3.50
N ILE A 57 -16.75 -8.21 -2.48
CA ILE A 57 -18.15 -7.93 -2.10
C ILE A 57 -18.91 -7.34 -3.30
N VAL A 58 -18.39 -6.25 -3.89
CA VAL A 58 -19.05 -5.55 -5.01
C VAL A 58 -19.19 -6.44 -6.25
N ASN A 59 -18.21 -7.30 -6.53
CA ASN A 59 -18.31 -8.20 -7.69
C ASN A 59 -19.22 -9.40 -7.41
N GLY A 60 -19.32 -9.87 -6.16
CA GLY A 60 -20.30 -10.86 -5.74
C GLY A 60 -21.73 -10.35 -5.90
N GLU A 61 -22.00 -9.10 -5.49
CA GLU A 61 -23.30 -8.43 -5.71
C GLU A 61 -23.65 -8.30 -7.20
N LYS A 62 -22.65 -8.18 -8.08
CA LYS A 62 -22.81 -8.13 -9.54
C LYS A 62 -22.96 -9.51 -10.20
N GLY A 63 -22.97 -10.58 -9.42
CA GLY A 63 -23.09 -11.95 -9.93
C GLY A 63 -21.83 -12.49 -10.63
N LEU A 64 -20.67 -11.86 -10.42
CA LEU A 64 -19.41 -12.36 -10.97
C LEU A 64 -19.02 -13.66 -10.26
N LYS A 65 -18.57 -14.66 -11.03
CA LYS A 65 -18.05 -15.91 -10.45
C LYS A 65 -16.86 -15.60 -9.54
N PHE A 66 -16.82 -16.27 -8.38
CA PHE A 66 -15.77 -16.05 -7.38
C PHE A 66 -14.35 -16.20 -7.96
N THR A 67 -14.12 -17.20 -8.81
CA THR A 67 -12.82 -17.45 -9.45
C THR A 67 -12.37 -16.26 -10.29
N GLU A 68 -13.25 -15.73 -11.13
CA GLU A 68 -12.98 -14.56 -11.97
C GLU A 68 -12.78 -13.29 -11.11
N ALA A 69 -13.59 -13.12 -10.07
CA ALA A 69 -13.43 -12.01 -9.12
C ALA A 69 -12.09 -12.07 -8.37
N ALA A 70 -11.65 -13.26 -7.99
CA ALA A 70 -10.38 -13.49 -7.29
C ALA A 70 -9.16 -13.18 -8.17
N GLU A 71 -9.20 -13.57 -9.45
CA GLU A 71 -8.17 -13.24 -10.43
C GLU A 71 -8.09 -11.73 -10.68
N LYS A 72 -9.23 -11.07 -10.93
CA LYS A 72 -9.28 -9.61 -11.10
C LYS A 72 -8.82 -8.87 -9.86
N LYS A 73 -9.18 -9.36 -8.67
CA LYS A 73 -8.68 -8.83 -7.39
C LYS A 73 -7.16 -8.94 -7.30
N ALA A 74 -6.56 -10.08 -7.67
CA ALA A 74 -5.12 -10.28 -7.64
C ALA A 74 -4.39 -9.25 -8.52
N MET A 75 -4.87 -9.06 -9.76
CA MET A 75 -4.36 -8.03 -10.68
C MET A 75 -4.49 -6.62 -10.09
N LEU A 76 -5.65 -6.26 -9.54
CA LEU A 76 -5.88 -4.97 -8.91
C LEU A 76 -4.89 -4.72 -7.76
N THR A 77 -4.75 -5.68 -6.83
CA THR A 77 -3.86 -5.52 -5.68
C THR A 77 -2.40 -5.41 -6.11
N GLY A 78 -1.97 -6.17 -7.13
CA GLY A 78 -0.62 -6.08 -7.69
C GLY A 78 -0.33 -4.70 -8.31
N ASN A 79 -1.24 -4.19 -9.12
CA ASN A 79 -1.12 -2.86 -9.74
C ASN A 79 -1.05 -1.75 -8.68
N LEU A 80 -1.88 -1.84 -7.64
CA LEU A 80 -1.87 -0.86 -6.56
C LEU A 80 -0.61 -0.96 -5.72
N ASN A 81 -0.09 -2.15 -5.44
CA ASN A 81 1.18 -2.34 -4.73
C ASN A 81 2.33 -1.63 -5.47
N LEU A 82 2.48 -1.89 -6.78
CA LEU A 82 3.49 -1.26 -7.64
C LEU A 82 3.33 0.26 -7.66
N LYS A 83 2.10 0.75 -7.84
CA LYS A 83 1.81 2.18 -7.82
C LYS A 83 2.17 2.82 -6.48
N ASN A 84 1.95 2.13 -5.36
CA ASN A 84 2.31 2.66 -4.05
C ASN A 84 3.82 2.83 -3.91
N TYR A 85 4.64 1.88 -4.39
CA TYR A 85 6.10 1.99 -4.34
C TYR A 85 6.63 3.24 -5.07
N HIS A 86 6.08 3.55 -6.24
CA HIS A 86 6.51 4.69 -7.05
C HIS A 86 5.90 6.05 -6.65
N MET A 87 4.96 6.08 -5.70
CA MET A 87 4.22 7.29 -5.31
C MET A 87 4.49 7.76 -3.86
N ILE A 88 5.64 7.39 -3.29
CA ILE A 88 6.14 8.01 -2.04
C ILE A 88 6.44 9.48 -2.28
#